data_AF-A0A800AFL7-F1
#
_entry.id   AF-A0A800AFL7-F1
#
_cell.length_a   1.000
_cell.length_b   1.000
_cell.length_c   1.000
_cell.angle_alpha   90.00
_cell.angle_beta   90.00
_cell.angle_gamma   90.00
#
_symmetry.space_group_name_H-M   'P 1'
#
loop_
_entity.id
_entity.type
_entity.pdbx_description
1 polymer ?
#
loop_
_entity_poly.entity_id
_entity_poly.type
_entity_poly.pdbx_seq_one_letter_code
_entity_poly.pdbx_strand_id
1 'polypeptide(L)'
;MKSLSFLEAMRITKHGFQNYFAQKPLVVSFEVTHSCTANCQHCDKGGFTKENNLLQPEDYSKLVSEFRPLFVQISGGEPLLREDVTDIVRAIKHPRGESGALPAAFNRLPRVIFVTNASLLNAENYLELNKAGVDQFSVSLDFPNEKHDEFRRHPGLYAHLEATIPRLAADFGYNNIAMNTAITLQNLPYLRALADKAKEWNVDISYSAYSILRTGDKEHFISSEEDLETLRQTIQELIKLKKEKGHILNPPSILLKTYQFFKDGYIPNCRAGKRFLVVRPDGKLNPCSMYPQRQYKNQAEILADFSSNNQCGECYVAIRAYSDKSVGALLKDSVLFYFSHR
;
A
#
# COMPACT_ATOMS: atom_id res chain seq x y z
N MET A 1 -0.41 10.83 -8.87
CA MET A 1 -0.39 11.39 -7.48
C MET A 1 -0.20 12.88 -7.64
N LYS A 2 -1.08 13.74 -7.08
CA LYS A 2 -0.83 15.21 -7.10
C LYS A 2 0.61 15.48 -6.65
N SER A 3 1.34 16.28 -7.43
CA SER A 3 2.70 16.66 -7.10
C SER A 3 2.70 17.27 -5.69
N LEU A 4 3.58 16.75 -4.84
CA LEU A 4 3.75 17.29 -3.49
C LEU A 4 4.22 18.74 -3.64
N SER A 5 3.57 19.67 -2.95
CA SER A 5 4.12 21.03 -2.86
C SER A 5 5.48 20.97 -2.15
N PHE A 6 6.37 21.92 -2.46
CA PHE A 6 7.69 21.98 -1.83
C PHE A 6 7.61 21.98 -0.29
N LEU A 7 6.65 22.72 0.27
CA LEU A 7 6.41 22.78 1.71
C LEU A 7 5.97 21.42 2.28
N GLU A 8 5.15 20.66 1.57
CA GLU A 8 4.73 19.31 1.97
C GLU A 8 5.89 18.34 1.91
N ALA A 9 6.70 18.38 0.86
CA ALA A 9 7.90 17.55 0.74
C ALA A 9 8.89 17.83 1.89
N MET A 10 9.13 19.10 2.22
CA MET A 10 9.98 19.47 3.37
C MET A 10 9.42 18.98 4.70
N ARG A 11 8.09 19.09 4.91
CA ARG A 11 7.45 18.59 6.14
C ARG A 11 7.57 17.07 6.26
N ILE A 12 7.24 16.32 5.21
CA ILE A 12 7.39 14.86 5.17
C ILE A 12 8.84 14.47 5.47
N THR A 13 9.80 15.16 4.85
CA THR A 13 11.23 14.91 5.07
C THR A 13 11.62 15.16 6.52
N LYS A 14 11.29 16.33 7.09
CA LYS A 14 11.58 16.68 8.49
C LYS A 14 10.99 15.68 9.47
N HIS A 15 9.71 15.37 9.35
CA HIS A 15 9.04 14.39 10.23
C HIS A 15 9.59 12.99 10.02
N GLY A 16 9.97 12.63 8.79
CA GLY A 16 10.61 11.35 8.49
C GLY A 16 11.94 11.18 9.20
N PHE A 17 12.77 12.23 9.21
CA PHE A 17 14.00 12.23 10.01
C PHE A 17 13.72 12.11 11.51
N GLN A 18 12.75 12.88 12.03
CA GLN A 18 12.37 12.81 13.45
C GLN A 18 11.92 11.40 13.85
N ASN A 19 11.00 10.80 13.09
CA ASN A 19 10.55 9.42 13.32
C ASN A 19 11.68 8.40 13.12
N TYR A 20 12.58 8.65 12.16
CA TYR A 20 13.72 7.78 11.92
C TYR A 20 14.58 7.63 13.17
N PHE A 21 14.95 8.74 13.80
CA PHE A 21 15.78 8.75 15.01
C PHE A 21 15.01 8.36 16.28
N ALA A 22 13.72 8.72 16.37
CA ALA A 22 12.86 8.36 17.50
C ALA A 22 12.34 6.91 17.45
N GLN A 23 12.77 6.11 16.46
CA GLN A 23 12.29 4.73 16.20
C GLN A 23 10.76 4.61 16.07
N LYS A 24 10.08 5.68 15.65
CA LYS A 24 8.67 5.65 15.29
C LYS A 24 8.47 5.10 13.88
N PRO A 25 7.34 4.42 13.60
CA PRO A 25 7.06 3.93 12.26
C PRO A 25 6.87 5.10 11.29
N LEU A 26 7.37 4.94 10.08
CA LEU A 26 7.12 5.86 8.96
C LEU A 26 5.75 5.55 8.33
N VAL A 27 5.39 4.27 8.27
CA VAL A 27 4.13 3.80 7.70
C VAL A 27 3.40 2.91 8.70
N VAL A 28 2.12 3.15 8.92
CA VAL A 28 1.25 2.24 9.69
C VAL A 28 0.16 1.73 8.75
N SER A 29 0.00 0.42 8.66
CA SER A 29 -1.11 -0.20 7.94
C SER A 29 -2.21 -0.55 8.94
N PHE A 30 -3.34 0.13 8.85
CA PHE A 30 -4.56 -0.17 9.59
C PHE A 30 -5.36 -1.18 8.78
N GLU A 31 -5.35 -2.44 9.20
CA GLU A 31 -6.32 -3.42 8.74
C GLU A 31 -7.63 -3.15 9.49
N VAL A 32 -8.60 -2.51 8.83
CA VAL A 32 -9.82 -2.03 9.51
C VAL A 32 -10.89 -3.11 9.64
N THR A 33 -10.81 -4.15 8.81
CA THR A 33 -11.64 -5.36 8.80
C THR A 33 -10.82 -6.49 8.18
N HIS A 34 -11.09 -7.74 8.52
CA HIS A 34 -10.61 -8.95 7.84
C HIS A 34 -11.68 -9.59 6.96
N SER A 35 -12.91 -9.05 6.96
CA SER A 35 -13.99 -9.44 6.04
C SER A 35 -13.71 -8.87 4.65
N CYS A 36 -14.00 -9.65 3.60
CA CYS A 36 -13.71 -9.27 2.22
C CYS A 36 -14.78 -9.76 1.26
N THR A 37 -15.09 -8.95 0.25
CA THR A 37 -16.01 -9.31 -0.85
C THR A 37 -15.40 -10.29 -1.85
N ALA A 38 -14.07 -10.38 -1.90
CA ALA A 38 -13.31 -11.26 -2.79
C ALA A 38 -12.63 -12.39 -2.01
N ASN A 39 -12.10 -13.39 -2.73
CA ASN A 39 -11.33 -14.49 -2.15
C ASN A 39 -10.11 -14.82 -3.02
N CYS A 40 -9.25 -13.82 -3.20
CA CYS A 40 -8.17 -13.83 -4.18
C CYS A 40 -7.15 -14.96 -3.94
N GLN A 41 -6.65 -15.57 -5.01
CA GLN A 41 -5.72 -16.69 -4.94
C GLN A 41 -4.38 -16.33 -4.27
N HIS A 42 -3.90 -15.10 -4.45
CA HIS A 42 -2.63 -14.61 -3.89
C HIS A 42 -2.76 -13.93 -2.51
N CYS A 43 -3.93 -14.01 -1.85
CA CYS A 43 -4.22 -13.30 -0.61
C CYS A 43 -4.52 -14.27 0.54
N ASP A 44 -4.13 -13.89 1.76
CA ASP A 44 -4.42 -14.61 3.00
C ASP A 44 -5.66 -14.07 3.72
N LYS A 45 -6.43 -13.24 3.02
CA LYS A 45 -7.73 -12.71 3.41
C LYS A 45 -8.72 -13.05 2.31
N GLY A 46 -9.97 -13.27 2.67
CA GLY A 46 -11.02 -13.56 1.71
C GLY A 46 -12.32 -14.00 2.36
N GLY A 47 -13.43 -13.68 1.70
CA GLY A 47 -14.77 -14.00 2.18
C GLY A 47 -15.20 -13.21 3.41
N PHE A 48 -16.47 -13.39 3.75
CA PHE A 48 -17.06 -12.73 4.91
C PHE A 48 -16.63 -13.43 6.20
N THR A 49 -16.15 -12.65 7.15
CA THR A 49 -15.77 -13.14 8.48
C THR A 49 -16.58 -12.41 9.55
N LYS A 50 -16.87 -13.12 10.65
CA LYS A 50 -17.55 -12.51 11.80
C LYS A 50 -16.51 -11.79 12.66
N GLU A 51 -16.70 -10.49 12.86
CA GLU A 51 -15.79 -9.64 13.61
C GLU A 51 -16.52 -9.00 14.79
N ASN A 52 -16.15 -9.40 16.01
CA ASN A 52 -16.88 -8.98 17.22
C ASN A 52 -16.26 -7.75 17.91
N ASN A 53 -15.00 -7.42 17.61
CA ASN A 53 -14.20 -6.44 18.35
C ASN A 53 -13.48 -5.49 17.40
N LEU A 54 -14.23 -4.77 16.55
CA LEU A 54 -13.64 -3.78 15.66
C LEU A 54 -13.29 -2.49 16.43
N LEU A 55 -12.08 -1.98 16.22
CA LEU A 55 -11.70 -0.64 16.65
C LEU A 55 -12.68 0.40 16.11
N GLN A 56 -13.01 1.37 16.97
CA GLN A 56 -13.86 2.51 16.60
C GLN A 56 -13.00 3.64 16.01
N PRO A 57 -13.59 4.59 15.26
CA PRO A 57 -12.86 5.73 14.68
C PRO A 57 -11.93 6.44 15.67
N GLU A 58 -12.37 6.67 16.91
CA GLU A 58 -11.59 7.33 17.96
C GLU A 58 -10.31 6.58 18.33
N ASP A 59 -10.28 5.26 18.21
CA ASP A 59 -9.10 4.46 18.53
C ASP A 59 -8.00 4.67 17.49
N TYR A 60 -8.36 4.80 16.21
CA TYR A 60 -7.40 5.18 15.16
C TYR A 60 -6.81 6.57 15.40
N SER A 61 -7.61 7.51 15.90
CA SER A 61 -7.15 8.86 16.30
C SER A 61 -6.05 8.80 17.38
N LYS A 62 -6.25 7.95 18.40
CA LYS A 62 -5.27 7.73 19.48
C LYS A 62 -4.00 7.07 18.93
N LEU A 63 -4.12 6.03 18.12
CA LEU A 63 -2.99 5.31 17.52
C LEU A 63 -2.15 6.22 16.60
N VAL A 64 -2.80 7.08 15.80
CA VAL A 64 -2.09 8.08 15.00
C VAL A 64 -1.36 9.09 15.88
N SER A 65 -1.95 9.51 17.00
CA SER A 65 -1.29 10.42 17.96
C SER A 65 -0.07 9.78 18.63
N GLU A 66 -0.15 8.47 18.93
CA GLU A 66 0.94 7.68 19.51
C GLU A 66 2.08 7.48 18.51
N PHE A 67 1.78 6.87 17.36
CA PHE A 67 2.77 6.48 16.36
C PHE A 67 3.29 7.65 15.52
N ARG A 68 2.47 8.69 15.33
CA ARG A 68 2.78 9.88 14.51
C ARG A 68 3.33 9.53 13.11
N PRO A 69 2.70 8.60 12.35
CA PRO A 69 3.26 8.12 11.09
C PRO A 69 3.24 9.19 10.00
N LEU A 70 4.09 9.02 8.98
CA LEU A 70 4.04 9.87 7.77
C LEU A 70 2.93 9.42 6.83
N PHE A 71 2.75 8.11 6.71
CA PHE A 71 1.78 7.48 5.84
C PHE A 71 0.95 6.48 6.63
N VAL A 72 -0.32 6.44 6.30
CA VAL A 72 -1.25 5.43 6.78
C VAL A 72 -1.81 4.70 5.57
N GLN A 73 -1.83 3.37 5.63
CA GLN A 73 -2.56 2.54 4.69
C GLN A 73 -3.81 2.03 5.39
N ILE A 74 -4.98 2.36 4.87
CA ILE A 74 -6.25 1.74 5.28
C ILE A 74 -6.44 0.53 4.37
N SER A 75 -6.44 -0.67 4.96
CA SER A 75 -6.44 -1.96 4.24
C SER A 75 -7.17 -3.03 5.07
N GLY A 76 -6.86 -4.31 4.85
CA GLY A 76 -7.42 -5.44 5.57
C GLY A 76 -7.94 -6.51 4.61
N GLY A 77 -9.19 -6.91 4.79
CA GLY A 77 -10.02 -7.44 3.72
C GLY A 77 -10.45 -6.32 2.78
N GLU A 78 -11.75 -6.04 2.68
CA GLU A 78 -12.27 -4.90 1.90
C GLU A 78 -12.74 -3.78 2.84
N PRO A 79 -12.00 -2.66 2.98
CA PRO A 79 -12.38 -1.57 3.88
C PRO A 79 -13.76 -0.97 3.61
N LEU A 80 -14.24 -0.99 2.35
CA LEU A 80 -15.57 -0.49 2.00
C LEU A 80 -16.73 -1.33 2.56
N LEU A 81 -16.46 -2.47 3.20
CA LEU A 81 -17.48 -3.21 3.97
C LEU A 81 -17.83 -2.55 5.31
N ARG A 82 -17.00 -1.61 5.81
CA ARG A 82 -17.27 -0.89 7.05
C ARG A 82 -18.10 0.36 6.79
N GLU A 83 -19.27 0.42 7.43
CA GLU A 83 -20.17 1.58 7.34
C GLU A 83 -19.53 2.87 7.89
N ASP A 84 -18.64 2.74 8.88
CA ASP A 84 -17.95 3.86 9.53
C ASP A 84 -16.57 4.19 8.92
N VAL A 85 -16.22 3.62 7.76
CA VAL A 85 -14.88 3.77 7.17
C VAL A 85 -14.52 5.23 6.86
N THR A 86 -15.51 6.04 6.46
CA THR A 86 -15.32 7.47 6.22
C THR A 86 -14.99 8.21 7.51
N ASP A 87 -15.57 7.83 8.65
CA ASP A 87 -15.24 8.41 9.96
C ASP A 87 -13.86 7.99 10.45
N ILE A 88 -13.44 6.75 10.17
CA ILE A 88 -12.06 6.30 10.42
C ILE A 88 -11.06 7.18 9.67
N VAL A 89 -11.31 7.48 8.39
CA VAL A 89 -10.45 8.39 7.60
C VAL A 89 -10.38 9.76 8.26
N ARG A 90 -11.52 10.34 8.67
CA ARG A 90 -11.56 11.64 9.36
C ARG A 90 -10.76 11.61 10.66
N ALA A 91 -10.92 10.56 11.47
CA ALA A 91 -10.21 10.40 12.73
C ALA A 91 -8.68 10.27 12.55
N ILE A 92 -8.24 9.61 11.47
CA ILE A 92 -6.82 9.51 11.08
C ILE A 92 -6.27 10.86 10.61
N LYS A 93 -7.04 11.64 9.85
CA LYS A 93 -6.61 12.96 9.33
C LYS A 93 -6.65 14.06 10.37
N HIS A 94 -7.54 13.94 11.36
CA HIS A 94 -7.71 14.91 12.44
C HIS A 94 -7.52 14.24 13.81
N PRO A 95 -6.32 13.72 14.10
CA PRO A 95 -6.05 13.04 15.35
C PRO A 95 -6.16 14.00 16.54
N ARG A 96 -6.85 13.59 17.60
CA ARG A 96 -6.95 14.32 18.88
C ARG A 96 -5.92 13.74 19.85
N GLY A 97 -5.00 14.57 20.34
CA GLY A 97 -4.09 14.18 21.42
C GLY A 97 -4.72 14.39 22.80
N GLU A 98 -4.11 13.82 23.84
CA GLU A 98 -4.55 13.95 25.24
C GLU A 98 -4.64 15.42 25.70
N SER A 99 -3.83 16.30 25.12
CA SER A 99 -3.77 17.75 25.40
C SER A 99 -4.46 18.62 24.33
N GLY A 100 -5.28 18.03 23.45
CA GLY A 100 -5.95 18.74 22.34
C GLY A 100 -5.38 18.42 20.96
N ALA A 101 -5.67 19.26 19.96
CA ALA A 101 -5.22 19.06 18.58
C ALA A 101 -3.68 18.93 18.49
N LEU A 102 -3.18 18.02 17.65
CA LEU A 102 -1.75 17.91 17.39
C LEU A 102 -1.17 19.25 16.90
N PRO A 103 0.13 19.54 17.15
CA PRO A 103 0.75 20.80 16.73
C PRO A 103 0.51 21.08 15.24
N ALA A 104 0.38 22.35 14.84
CA ALA A 104 0.14 22.77 13.45
C ALA A 104 1.11 22.14 12.41
N ALA A 105 2.28 21.68 12.83
CA ALA A 105 3.22 20.89 12.01
C ALA A 105 2.67 19.53 11.54
N PHE A 106 1.63 18.99 12.18
CA PHE A 106 0.93 17.74 11.86
C PHE A 106 -0.35 17.94 11.05
N ASN A 107 -0.77 19.18 10.77
CA ASN A 107 -2.12 19.49 10.26
C ASN A 107 -2.42 18.94 8.83
N ARG A 108 -1.53 18.14 8.25
CA ARG A 108 -1.69 17.43 6.96
C ARG A 108 -1.10 16.01 6.94
N LEU A 109 -0.55 15.53 8.06
CA LEU A 109 -0.01 14.17 8.21
C LEU A 109 -0.88 13.38 9.21
N PRO A 110 -1.05 12.06 9.02
CA PRO A 110 -0.47 11.24 7.95
C PRO A 110 -1.11 11.47 6.58
N ARG A 111 -0.39 11.07 5.53
CA ARG A 111 -0.93 10.86 4.19
C ARG A 111 -1.70 9.54 4.18
N VAL A 112 -2.96 9.55 3.74
CA VAL A 112 -3.83 8.37 3.77
C VAL A 112 -3.89 7.71 2.39
N ILE A 113 -3.45 6.46 2.33
CA ILE A 113 -3.57 5.58 1.17
C ILE A 113 -4.70 4.59 1.47
N PHE A 114 -5.76 4.64 0.68
CA PHE A 114 -6.91 3.75 0.81
C PHE A 114 -6.75 2.56 -0.14
N VAL A 115 -6.47 1.38 0.41
CA VAL A 115 -6.24 0.15 -0.36
C VAL A 115 -7.56 -0.62 -0.46
N THR A 116 -8.02 -0.88 -1.68
CA THR A 116 -9.32 -1.51 -1.92
C THR A 116 -9.24 -2.47 -3.12
N ASN A 117 -10.03 -3.54 -3.08
CA ASN A 117 -10.33 -4.37 -4.25
C ASN A 117 -11.35 -3.69 -5.19
N ALA A 118 -12.00 -2.63 -4.70
CA ALA A 118 -12.93 -1.74 -5.38
C ALA A 118 -14.24 -2.37 -5.88
N SER A 119 -14.59 -3.58 -5.43
CA SER A 119 -15.88 -4.20 -5.75
C SER A 119 -17.08 -3.36 -5.29
N LEU A 120 -16.90 -2.56 -4.23
CA LEU A 120 -17.92 -1.67 -3.66
C LEU A 120 -17.68 -0.19 -3.99
N LEU A 121 -16.59 0.14 -4.69
CA LEU A 121 -16.24 1.52 -4.99
C LEU A 121 -17.23 2.10 -5.99
N ASN A 122 -17.74 3.30 -5.71
CA ASN A 122 -18.65 4.04 -6.58
C ASN A 122 -18.40 5.55 -6.43
N ALA A 123 -19.14 6.39 -7.14
CA ALA A 123 -18.94 7.84 -7.12
C ALA A 123 -19.21 8.47 -5.76
N GLU A 124 -20.23 7.98 -5.04
CA GLU A 124 -20.63 8.51 -3.74
C GLU A 124 -19.55 8.27 -2.69
N ASN A 125 -19.18 7.00 -2.44
CA ASN A 125 -18.17 6.70 -1.43
C ASN A 125 -16.78 7.21 -1.81
N TYR A 126 -16.42 7.25 -3.10
CA TYR A 126 -15.19 7.89 -3.57
C TYR A 126 -15.15 9.36 -3.19
N LEU A 127 -16.24 10.12 -3.42
CA LEU A 127 -16.33 11.53 -3.06
C LEU A 127 -16.28 11.76 -1.56
N GLU A 128 -17.00 10.94 -0.78
CA GLU A 128 -17.00 11.03 0.67
C GLU A 128 -15.63 10.78 1.27
N LEU A 129 -14.94 9.73 0.82
CA LEU A 129 -13.59 9.39 1.26
C LEU A 129 -12.56 10.45 0.87
N ASN A 130 -12.67 11.02 -0.33
CA ASN A 130 -11.85 12.17 -0.73
C ASN A 130 -12.09 13.38 0.18
N LYS A 131 -13.34 13.71 0.48
CA LYS A 131 -13.70 14.81 1.42
C LYS A 131 -13.22 14.54 2.84
N ALA A 132 -13.24 13.28 3.29
CA ALA A 132 -12.71 12.87 4.58
C ALA A 132 -11.19 12.97 4.66
N GLY A 133 -10.51 12.97 3.52
CA GLY A 133 -9.09 13.27 3.40
C GLY A 133 -8.21 12.10 2.94
N VAL A 134 -8.77 11.14 2.20
CA VAL A 134 -7.96 10.16 1.44
C VAL A 134 -7.06 10.91 0.45
N ASP A 135 -5.75 10.67 0.55
CA ASP A 135 -4.76 11.30 -0.32
C ASP A 135 -4.51 10.48 -1.59
N GLN A 136 -4.72 9.17 -1.56
CA GLN A 136 -4.57 8.25 -2.69
C GLN A 136 -5.45 7.00 -2.53
N PHE A 137 -6.10 6.57 -3.60
CA PHE A 137 -6.72 5.26 -3.71
C PHE A 137 -5.73 4.30 -4.39
N SER A 138 -5.43 3.19 -3.73
CA SER A 138 -4.67 2.07 -4.27
C SER A 138 -5.67 0.98 -4.66
N VAL A 139 -6.17 1.07 -5.89
CA VAL A 139 -7.20 0.16 -6.43
C VAL A 139 -6.52 -1.08 -6.99
N SER A 140 -6.89 -2.24 -6.50
CA SER A 140 -6.14 -3.44 -6.82
C SER A 140 -6.58 -3.98 -8.20
N LEU A 141 -5.65 -4.21 -9.13
CA LEU A 141 -5.89 -4.80 -10.47
C LEU A 141 -4.73 -5.72 -10.88
N ASP A 142 -5.02 -6.98 -11.17
CA ASP A 142 -4.00 -8.01 -11.42
C ASP A 142 -3.99 -8.55 -12.86
N PHE A 143 -5.07 -8.32 -13.61
CA PHE A 143 -5.18 -8.68 -15.03
C PHE A 143 -5.95 -7.59 -15.78
N PRO A 144 -5.63 -7.29 -17.05
CA PRO A 144 -6.28 -6.25 -17.84
C PRO A 144 -7.53 -6.77 -18.57
N ASN A 145 -8.19 -7.82 -18.05
CA ASN A 145 -9.37 -8.49 -18.59
C ASN A 145 -10.03 -9.39 -17.53
N GLU A 146 -11.03 -10.19 -17.93
CA GLU A 146 -11.86 -11.03 -17.06
C GLU A 146 -11.09 -12.12 -16.29
N LYS A 147 -9.83 -12.43 -16.64
CA LYS A 147 -8.96 -13.26 -15.78
C LYS A 147 -8.80 -12.68 -14.38
N HIS A 148 -9.02 -11.37 -14.25
CA HIS A 148 -9.05 -10.70 -12.95
C HIS A 148 -10.10 -11.32 -12.02
N ASP A 149 -11.28 -11.63 -12.56
CA ASP A 149 -12.41 -12.18 -11.82
C ASP A 149 -12.10 -13.59 -11.33
N GLU A 150 -11.52 -14.43 -12.19
CA GLU A 150 -11.09 -15.79 -11.86
C GLU A 150 -10.01 -15.79 -10.78
N PHE A 151 -9.00 -14.91 -10.93
CA PHE A 151 -7.90 -14.82 -9.99
C PHE A 151 -8.32 -14.25 -8.63
N ARG A 152 -9.30 -13.35 -8.63
CA ARG A 152 -9.86 -12.75 -7.41
C ARG A 152 -11.06 -13.49 -6.83
N ARG A 153 -11.56 -14.47 -7.57
CA ARG A 153 -12.78 -15.24 -7.27
C ARG A 153 -13.97 -14.31 -7.01
N HIS A 154 -14.14 -13.30 -7.87
CA HIS A 154 -15.23 -12.34 -7.79
C HIS A 154 -15.78 -12.04 -9.19
N PRO A 155 -16.87 -12.71 -9.61
CA PRO A 155 -17.47 -12.51 -10.93
C PRO A 155 -17.99 -11.09 -11.15
N GLY A 156 -17.70 -10.52 -12.32
CA GLY A 156 -18.07 -9.16 -12.71
C GLY A 156 -17.13 -8.06 -12.20
N LEU A 157 -16.06 -8.39 -11.49
CA LEU A 157 -15.18 -7.39 -10.88
C LEU A 157 -14.47 -6.54 -11.93
N TYR A 158 -13.86 -7.15 -12.94
CA TYR A 158 -13.17 -6.41 -14.00
C TYR A 158 -14.13 -5.46 -14.72
N ALA A 159 -15.32 -5.94 -15.10
CA ALA A 159 -16.32 -5.12 -15.77
C ALA A 159 -16.76 -3.91 -14.91
N HIS A 160 -16.93 -4.13 -13.59
CA HIS A 160 -17.20 -3.03 -12.65
C HIS A 160 -16.06 -2.01 -12.60
N LEU A 161 -14.81 -2.46 -12.52
CA LEU A 161 -13.63 -1.58 -12.51
C LEU A 161 -13.49 -0.80 -13.83
N GLU A 162 -13.65 -1.47 -14.96
CA GLU A 162 -13.55 -0.86 -16.29
C GLU A 162 -14.60 0.22 -16.51
N ALA A 163 -15.81 0.06 -15.97
CA ALA A 163 -16.84 1.09 -16.01
C ALA A 163 -16.61 2.21 -14.98
N THR A 164 -16.08 1.89 -13.80
CA THR A 164 -16.04 2.80 -12.66
C THR A 164 -14.79 3.67 -12.64
N ILE A 165 -13.60 3.08 -12.76
CA ILE A 165 -12.32 3.78 -12.56
C ILE A 165 -12.10 4.94 -13.53
N PRO A 166 -12.22 4.78 -14.86
CA PRO A 166 -12.03 5.91 -15.79
C PRO A 166 -13.04 7.04 -15.55
N ARG A 167 -14.29 6.71 -15.17
CA ARG A 167 -15.33 7.70 -14.82
C ARG A 167 -14.92 8.51 -13.58
N LEU A 168 -14.51 7.83 -12.50
CA LEU A 168 -14.05 8.51 -11.28
C LEU A 168 -12.81 9.39 -11.52
N ALA A 169 -11.91 8.95 -12.40
CA ALA A 169 -10.71 9.70 -12.77
C ALA A 169 -11.05 10.97 -13.56
N ALA A 170 -12.04 10.91 -14.47
CA ALA A 170 -12.46 12.02 -15.31
C ALA A 170 -13.34 13.05 -14.57
N ASP A 171 -14.32 12.60 -13.79
CA ASP A 171 -15.44 13.45 -13.37
C ASP A 171 -15.11 14.41 -12.22
N PHE A 172 -14.08 14.11 -11.42
CA PHE A 172 -13.88 14.77 -10.12
C PHE A 172 -12.53 15.47 -9.94
N GLY A 173 -11.58 15.31 -10.86
CA GLY A 173 -10.32 16.06 -10.87
C GLY A 173 -9.37 15.82 -9.68
N TYR A 174 -9.58 14.77 -8.88
CA TYR A 174 -8.71 14.45 -7.74
C TYR A 174 -7.34 13.89 -8.17
N ASN A 175 -7.25 13.20 -9.31
CA ASN A 175 -6.02 12.61 -9.86
C ASN A 175 -5.21 11.79 -8.82
N ASN A 176 -5.93 11.00 -8.02
CA ASN A 176 -5.40 10.28 -6.87
C ASN A 176 -5.71 8.77 -6.88
N ILE A 177 -6.21 8.24 -8.00
CA ILE A 177 -6.36 6.79 -8.18
C ILE A 177 -5.06 6.25 -8.77
N ALA A 178 -4.54 5.19 -8.15
CA ALA A 178 -3.48 4.37 -8.69
C ALA A 178 -3.89 2.90 -8.65
N MET A 179 -3.73 2.22 -9.77
CA MET A 179 -3.86 0.77 -9.82
C MET A 179 -2.70 0.14 -9.05
N ASN A 180 -2.95 -0.95 -8.34
CA ASN A 180 -1.93 -1.71 -7.63
C ASN A 180 -1.99 -3.18 -8.03
N THR A 181 -0.89 -3.67 -8.60
CA THR A 181 -0.75 -5.03 -9.10
C THR A 181 0.22 -5.82 -8.22
N ALA A 182 -0.22 -6.97 -7.70
CA ALA A 182 0.70 -7.94 -7.12
C ALA A 182 1.31 -8.76 -8.27
N ILE A 183 2.63 -8.67 -8.48
CA ILE A 183 3.34 -9.47 -9.48
C ILE A 183 3.34 -10.92 -9.01
N THR A 184 2.73 -11.80 -9.79
CA THR A 184 2.73 -13.26 -9.63
C THR A 184 3.13 -13.93 -10.93
N LEU A 185 3.39 -15.24 -10.88
CA LEU A 185 3.66 -16.03 -12.08
C LEU A 185 2.53 -15.93 -13.11
N GLN A 186 1.27 -16.00 -12.65
CA GLN A 186 0.09 -16.04 -13.52
C GLN A 186 -0.12 -14.74 -14.31
N ASN A 187 0.22 -13.58 -13.72
CA ASN A 187 0.06 -12.29 -14.38
C ASN A 187 1.34 -11.73 -15.01
N LEU A 188 2.46 -12.44 -14.91
CA LEU A 188 3.73 -12.05 -15.50
C LEU A 188 3.60 -11.64 -17.00
N PRO A 189 2.89 -12.40 -17.86
CA PRO A 189 2.71 -12.01 -19.27
C PRO A 189 1.88 -10.73 -19.49
N TYR A 190 1.18 -10.26 -18.45
CA TYR A 190 0.22 -9.15 -18.53
C TYR A 190 0.71 -7.86 -17.88
N LEU A 191 1.86 -7.86 -17.19
CA LEU A 191 2.33 -6.69 -16.44
C LEU A 191 2.46 -5.44 -17.32
N ARG A 192 2.98 -5.60 -18.55
CA ARG A 192 3.08 -4.49 -19.51
C ARG A 192 1.69 -4.00 -19.95
N ALA A 193 0.75 -4.90 -20.23
CA ALA A 193 -0.61 -4.57 -20.63
C ALA A 193 -1.40 -3.86 -19.52
N LEU A 194 -1.14 -4.20 -18.25
CA LEU A 194 -1.71 -3.48 -17.09
C LEU A 194 -1.28 -2.02 -17.05
N ALA A 195 -0.04 -1.70 -17.41
CA ALA A 195 0.39 -0.30 -17.52
C ALA A 195 -0.36 0.43 -18.64
N ASP A 196 -0.54 -0.19 -19.81
CA ASP A 196 -1.33 0.44 -20.88
C ASP A 196 -2.79 0.63 -20.45
N LYS A 197 -3.39 -0.34 -19.76
CA LYS A 197 -4.76 -0.24 -19.26
C LYS A 197 -4.90 0.88 -18.22
N ALA A 198 -3.96 1.02 -17.29
CA ALA A 198 -3.95 2.15 -16.35
C ALA A 198 -3.83 3.50 -17.08
N LYS A 199 -2.99 3.58 -18.12
CA LYS A 199 -2.88 4.79 -18.95
C LYS A 199 -4.16 5.08 -19.73
N GLU A 200 -4.80 4.06 -20.28
CA GLU A 200 -6.10 4.15 -20.97
C GLU A 200 -7.18 4.70 -20.03
N TRP A 201 -7.22 4.23 -18.79
CA TRP A 201 -8.14 4.73 -17.75
C TRP A 201 -7.71 6.08 -17.14
N ASN A 202 -6.63 6.69 -17.64
CA ASN A 202 -6.07 7.94 -17.15
C ASN A 202 -5.76 7.94 -15.64
N VAL A 203 -5.24 6.82 -15.14
CA VAL A 203 -4.80 6.64 -13.75
C VAL A 203 -3.34 6.19 -13.70
N ASP A 204 -2.74 6.29 -12.51
CA ASP A 204 -1.39 5.77 -12.29
C ASP A 204 -1.42 4.25 -12.01
N ILE A 205 -0.25 3.60 -12.02
CA ILE A 205 -0.08 2.20 -11.61
C ILE A 205 1.17 2.00 -10.74
N SER A 206 1.07 1.08 -9.78
CA SER A 206 2.18 0.58 -8.97
C SER A 206 2.20 -0.94 -8.97
N TYR A 207 3.40 -1.52 -8.95
CA TYR A 207 3.65 -2.94 -8.84
C TYR A 207 4.26 -3.29 -7.48
N SER A 208 3.84 -4.42 -6.92
CA SER A 208 4.35 -4.99 -5.67
C SER A 208 4.71 -6.46 -5.90
N ALA A 209 5.79 -6.95 -5.29
CA ALA A 209 6.09 -8.37 -5.34
C ALA A 209 5.03 -9.17 -4.55
N TYR A 210 4.60 -10.31 -5.09
CA TYR A 210 4.01 -11.38 -4.28
C TYR A 210 5.07 -11.98 -3.34
N SER A 211 4.64 -12.45 -2.17
CA SER A 211 5.53 -13.11 -1.20
C SER A 211 4.86 -14.39 -0.73
N ILE A 212 5.60 -15.50 -0.78
CA ILE A 212 5.12 -16.82 -0.34
C ILE A 212 4.69 -16.79 1.12
N LEU A 213 5.32 -15.96 1.97
CA LEU A 213 4.92 -15.79 3.38
C LEU A 213 3.46 -15.33 3.54
N ARG A 214 2.84 -14.78 2.49
CA ARG A 214 1.44 -14.37 2.51
C ARG A 214 0.53 -15.59 2.62
N THR A 215 0.55 -16.48 1.65
CA THR A 215 -0.41 -17.60 1.54
C THR A 215 0.20 -18.97 1.84
N GLY A 216 1.54 -19.07 1.87
CA GLY A 216 2.28 -20.32 1.86
C GLY A 216 2.43 -20.94 0.46
N ASP A 217 1.85 -20.33 -0.57
CA ASP A 217 1.76 -20.91 -1.90
C ASP A 217 2.94 -20.50 -2.79
N LYS A 218 3.67 -21.48 -3.30
CA LYS A 218 4.80 -21.27 -4.21
C LYS A 218 4.37 -21.19 -5.67
N GLU A 219 3.17 -21.64 -6.03
CA GLU A 219 2.68 -21.66 -7.42
C GLU A 219 2.45 -20.25 -7.98
N HIS A 220 2.32 -19.25 -7.11
CA HIS A 220 2.24 -17.84 -7.49
C HIS A 220 3.61 -17.15 -7.59
N PHE A 221 4.69 -17.81 -7.15
CA PHE A 221 6.02 -17.21 -7.09
C PHE A 221 6.79 -17.43 -8.41
N ILE A 222 7.49 -16.39 -8.87
CA ILE A 222 8.33 -16.45 -10.08
C ILE A 222 9.71 -16.95 -9.67
N SER A 223 10.11 -18.14 -10.13
CA SER A 223 11.41 -18.73 -9.78
C SER A 223 12.14 -19.48 -10.90
N SER A 224 11.48 -19.81 -12.01
CA SER A 224 12.16 -20.49 -13.12
C SER A 224 13.10 -19.52 -13.87
N GLU A 225 14.16 -20.03 -14.50
CA GLU A 225 15.09 -19.17 -15.26
C GLU A 225 14.39 -18.42 -16.40
N GLU A 226 13.46 -19.09 -17.10
CA GLU A 226 12.67 -18.51 -18.18
C GLU A 226 11.74 -17.39 -17.69
N ASP A 227 11.03 -17.62 -16.58
CA ASP A 227 10.13 -16.62 -16.02
C ASP A 227 10.91 -15.44 -15.44
N LEU A 228 12.07 -15.69 -14.83
CA LEU A 228 12.95 -14.64 -14.34
C LEU A 228 13.50 -13.78 -15.47
N GLU A 229 13.85 -14.38 -16.60
CA GLU A 229 14.28 -13.63 -17.79
C GLU A 229 13.13 -12.79 -18.37
N THR A 230 11.93 -13.38 -18.46
CA THR A 230 10.70 -12.66 -18.85
C THR A 230 10.41 -11.48 -17.91
N LEU A 231 10.55 -11.68 -16.59
CA LEU A 231 10.37 -10.63 -15.59
C LEU A 231 11.43 -9.53 -15.73
N ARG A 232 12.69 -9.90 -15.99
CA ARG A 232 13.79 -8.96 -16.20
C ARG A 232 13.52 -8.04 -17.37
N GLN A 233 13.15 -8.61 -18.53
CA GLN A 233 12.80 -7.87 -19.74
C GLN A 233 11.59 -6.96 -19.49
N THR A 234 10.53 -7.51 -18.90
CA THR A 234 9.32 -6.76 -18.56
C THR A 234 9.62 -5.57 -17.64
N ILE A 235 10.47 -5.73 -16.62
CA ILE A 235 10.86 -4.63 -15.73
C ILE A 235 11.65 -3.54 -16.48
N GLN A 236 12.52 -3.90 -17.42
CA GLN A 236 13.22 -2.93 -18.25
C GLN A 236 12.25 -2.13 -19.13
N GLU A 237 11.25 -2.79 -19.70
CA GLU A 237 10.18 -2.13 -20.46
C GLU A 237 9.36 -1.18 -19.60
N LEU A 238 8.95 -1.60 -18.39
CA LEU A 238 8.22 -0.74 -17.45
C LEU A 238 9.04 0.51 -17.05
N ILE A 239 10.35 0.37 -16.88
CA ILE A 239 11.24 1.52 -16.61
C ILE A 239 11.28 2.48 -17.80
N LYS A 240 11.39 1.96 -19.03
CA LYS A 240 11.33 2.78 -20.26
C LYS A 240 9.97 3.48 -20.37
N LEU A 241 8.87 2.75 -20.19
CA LEU A 241 7.51 3.28 -20.27
C LEU A 241 7.26 4.36 -19.21
N LYS A 242 7.81 4.21 -17.99
CA LYS A 242 7.75 5.24 -16.96
C LYS A 242 8.39 6.54 -17.44
N LYS A 243 9.55 6.47 -18.08
CA LYS A 243 10.26 7.66 -18.60
C LYS A 243 9.46 8.34 -19.72
N GLU A 244 8.78 7.58 -20.55
CA GLU A 244 8.01 8.08 -21.69
C GLU A 244 6.62 8.61 -21.31
N LYS A 245 5.89 7.89 -20.45
CA LYS A 245 4.46 8.13 -20.18
C LYS A 245 4.15 8.59 -18.74
N GLY A 246 5.09 8.54 -17.80
CA GLY A 246 4.98 9.09 -16.44
C GLY A 246 4.02 8.39 -15.44
N HIS A 247 3.10 7.55 -15.88
CA HIS A 247 2.00 6.98 -15.07
C HIS A 247 2.39 5.76 -14.20
N ILE A 248 3.61 5.23 -14.31
CA ILE A 248 4.09 4.17 -13.40
C ILE A 248 4.71 4.83 -12.18
N LEU A 249 4.20 4.57 -10.98
CA LEU A 249 4.64 5.21 -9.74
C LEU A 249 5.98 4.69 -9.24
N ASN A 250 6.26 3.39 -9.39
CA ASN A 250 7.48 2.79 -8.86
C ASN A 250 8.73 3.52 -9.37
N PRO A 251 9.66 3.92 -8.49
CA PRO A 251 11.00 4.30 -8.91
C PRO A 251 11.71 3.14 -9.62
N PRO A 252 12.58 3.41 -10.62
CA PRO A 252 13.36 2.35 -11.27
C PRO A 252 14.16 1.48 -10.29
N SER A 253 14.67 2.08 -9.21
CA SER A 253 15.36 1.36 -8.13
C SER A 253 14.49 0.33 -7.42
N ILE A 254 13.18 0.59 -7.25
CA ILE A 254 12.25 -0.37 -6.67
C ILE A 254 11.95 -1.49 -7.67
N LEU A 255 11.68 -1.16 -8.94
CA LEU A 255 11.41 -2.18 -9.96
C LEU A 255 12.60 -3.14 -10.11
N LEU A 256 13.83 -2.62 -10.21
CA LEU A 256 15.04 -3.46 -10.29
C LEU A 256 15.23 -4.33 -9.03
N LYS A 257 14.92 -3.80 -7.85
CA LYS A 257 15.02 -4.56 -6.61
C LYS A 257 13.89 -5.58 -6.43
N THR A 258 12.72 -5.35 -7.05
CA THR A 258 11.66 -6.36 -7.17
C THR A 258 12.12 -7.52 -8.04
N TYR A 259 12.77 -7.28 -9.18
CA TYR A 259 13.42 -8.35 -9.96
C TYR A 259 14.44 -9.10 -9.11
N GLN A 260 15.32 -8.39 -8.41
CA GLN A 260 16.31 -9.00 -7.52
C GLN A 260 15.66 -9.91 -6.47
N PHE A 261 14.55 -9.48 -5.87
CA PHE A 261 13.84 -10.31 -4.89
C PHE A 261 13.35 -11.63 -5.47
N PHE A 262 12.75 -11.63 -6.66
CA PHE A 262 12.31 -12.88 -7.30
C PHE A 262 13.50 -13.77 -7.67
N LYS A 263 14.59 -13.18 -8.20
CA LYS A 263 15.81 -13.91 -8.56
C LYS A 263 16.49 -14.56 -7.36
N ASP A 264 16.66 -13.82 -6.27
CA ASP A 264 17.42 -14.25 -5.11
C ASP A 264 16.53 -14.95 -4.06
N GLY A 265 15.20 -14.85 -4.18
CA GLY A 265 14.21 -15.30 -3.20
C GLY A 265 14.24 -14.50 -1.88
N TYR A 266 15.13 -13.52 -1.76
CA TYR A 266 15.50 -12.94 -0.48
C TYR A 266 16.02 -11.49 -0.64
N ILE A 267 15.58 -10.61 0.26
CA ILE A 267 16.12 -9.26 0.45
C ILE A 267 16.46 -9.09 1.94
N PRO A 268 17.72 -8.81 2.32
CA PRO A 268 18.10 -8.69 3.74
C PRO A 268 17.56 -7.41 4.40
N ASN A 269 17.76 -7.32 5.71
CA ASN A 269 17.60 -6.10 6.52
C ASN A 269 16.16 -5.54 6.60
N CYS A 270 15.16 -6.42 6.71
CA CYS A 270 13.78 -6.01 6.95
C CYS A 270 13.64 -5.16 8.23
N ARG A 271 13.00 -4.00 8.13
CA ARG A 271 12.75 -3.10 9.28
C ARG A 271 11.30 -3.14 9.79
N ALA A 272 10.59 -4.25 9.57
CA ALA A 272 9.28 -4.50 10.16
C ALA A 272 9.30 -4.32 11.70
N GLY A 273 8.24 -3.72 12.25
CA GLY A 273 8.12 -3.29 13.65
C GLY A 273 8.88 -2.01 14.01
N LYS A 274 9.91 -1.63 13.23
CA LYS A 274 10.71 -0.40 13.42
C LYS A 274 10.26 0.74 12.51
N ARG A 275 10.12 0.46 11.20
CA ARG A 275 9.82 1.47 10.16
C ARG A 275 8.40 1.37 9.64
N PHE A 276 7.81 0.19 9.74
CA PHE A 276 6.41 -0.03 9.44
C PHE A 276 5.87 -1.14 10.34
N LEU A 277 4.56 -1.11 10.57
CA LEU A 277 3.85 -2.13 11.33
C LEU A 277 2.39 -2.19 10.86
N VAL A 278 1.68 -3.22 11.31
CA VAL A 278 0.24 -3.40 11.06
C VAL A 278 -0.51 -3.28 12.37
N VAL A 279 -1.62 -2.56 12.36
CA VAL A 279 -2.64 -2.63 13.41
C VAL A 279 -3.80 -3.43 12.86
N ARG A 280 -4.22 -4.43 13.62
CA ARG A 280 -5.32 -5.32 13.29
C ARG A 280 -6.69 -4.69 13.62
N PRO A 281 -7.80 -5.26 13.13
CA PRO A 281 -9.13 -4.77 13.46
C PRO A 281 -9.44 -4.81 14.97
N ASP A 282 -8.82 -5.73 15.71
CA ASP A 282 -8.96 -5.89 17.17
C ASP A 282 -7.99 -5.02 17.99
N GLY A 283 -7.25 -4.11 17.34
CA GLY A 283 -6.33 -3.18 17.98
C GLY A 283 -4.96 -3.76 18.36
N LYS A 284 -4.75 -5.06 18.20
CA LYS A 284 -3.42 -5.66 18.36
C LYS A 284 -2.51 -5.29 17.21
N LEU A 285 -1.21 -5.36 17.45
CA LEU A 285 -0.19 -5.03 16.46
C LEU A 285 0.49 -6.29 15.91
N ASN A 286 0.77 -6.30 14.60
CA ASN A 286 1.71 -7.24 13.99
C ASN A 286 2.96 -6.48 13.52
N PRO A 287 4.15 -7.10 13.50
CA PRO A 287 5.37 -6.47 13.00
C PRO A 287 5.26 -6.15 11.51
N CYS A 288 4.56 -7.00 10.76
CA CYS A 288 4.17 -6.78 9.38
C CYS A 288 3.00 -7.70 9.00
N SER A 289 2.48 -7.54 7.79
CA SER A 289 1.36 -8.32 7.28
C SER A 289 1.73 -9.78 6.94
N MET A 290 3.01 -10.15 6.90
CA MET A 290 3.47 -11.53 6.64
C MET A 290 3.46 -12.42 7.89
N TYR A 291 3.33 -11.85 9.09
CA TYR A 291 3.30 -12.59 10.34
C TYR A 291 2.04 -12.24 11.17
N PRO A 292 0.81 -12.48 10.66
CA PRO A 292 -0.44 -12.10 11.33
C PRO A 292 -0.70 -12.83 12.67
N GLN A 293 0.01 -13.94 12.91
CA GLN A 293 0.01 -14.73 14.14
C GLN A 293 0.85 -14.10 15.26
N ARG A 294 1.81 -13.21 14.93
CA ARG A 294 2.65 -12.52 15.92
C ARG A 294 1.98 -11.23 16.36
N GLN A 295 1.20 -11.33 17.42
CA GLN A 295 0.34 -10.25 17.92
C GLN A 295 0.90 -9.65 19.21
N TYR A 296 0.97 -8.34 19.26
CA TYR A 296 1.54 -7.56 20.37
C TYR A 296 0.60 -6.46 20.81
N LYS A 297 0.77 -5.98 22.05
CA LYS A 297 -0.07 -4.90 22.61
C LYS A 297 0.41 -3.51 22.18
N ASN A 298 1.72 -3.34 21.99
CA ASN A 298 2.34 -2.05 21.68
C ASN A 298 3.63 -2.25 20.87
N GLN A 299 4.16 -1.16 20.31
CA GLN A 299 5.37 -1.21 19.49
C GLN A 299 6.60 -1.66 20.28
N ALA A 300 6.70 -1.33 21.58
CA ALA A 300 7.86 -1.70 22.39
C ALA A 300 8.01 -3.24 22.51
N GLU A 301 6.91 -3.96 22.65
CA GLU A 301 6.90 -5.43 22.62
C GLU A 301 7.38 -5.97 21.26
N ILE A 302 6.93 -5.38 20.14
CA ILE A 302 7.42 -5.75 18.80
C ILE A 302 8.94 -5.54 18.69
N LEU A 303 9.43 -4.40 19.19
CA LEU A 303 10.85 -4.04 19.11
C LEU A 303 11.72 -5.00 19.93
N ALA A 304 11.25 -5.39 21.11
CA ALA A 304 11.96 -6.30 22.01
C ALA A 304 11.97 -7.74 21.49
N ASP A 305 10.84 -8.25 21.01
CA ASP A 305 10.69 -9.66 20.61
C ASP A 305 11.07 -9.92 19.14
N PHE A 306 10.43 -9.19 18.21
CA PHE A 306 10.59 -9.44 16.78
C PHE A 306 11.76 -8.65 16.18
N SER A 307 11.74 -7.32 16.30
CA SER A 307 12.63 -6.46 15.50
C SER A 307 14.09 -6.47 15.96
N SER A 308 14.38 -6.86 17.19
CA SER A 308 15.74 -7.02 17.74
C SER A 308 16.49 -8.18 17.07
N ASN A 309 15.77 -9.27 16.76
CA ASN A 309 16.31 -10.52 16.23
C ASN A 309 15.90 -10.78 14.76
N ASN A 310 15.26 -9.81 14.10
CA ASN A 310 14.68 -10.00 12.78
C ASN A 310 15.74 -10.22 11.69
N GLN A 311 15.75 -11.43 11.11
CA GLN A 311 16.56 -11.80 9.95
C GLN A 311 15.71 -12.08 8.69
N CYS A 312 14.39 -11.81 8.76
CA CYS A 312 13.46 -12.05 7.66
C CYS A 312 13.90 -11.29 6.39
N GLY A 313 13.85 -11.99 5.26
CA GLY A 313 14.08 -11.39 3.94
C GLY A 313 13.19 -11.91 2.82
N GLU A 314 12.29 -12.85 3.08
CA GLU A 314 11.48 -13.59 2.09
C GLU A 314 10.27 -12.79 1.56
N CYS A 315 10.36 -11.46 1.53
CA CYS A 315 9.27 -10.58 1.13
C CYS A 315 9.80 -9.26 0.55
N TYR A 316 9.21 -8.75 -0.53
CA TYR A 316 9.52 -7.39 -1.01
C TYR A 316 8.26 -6.64 -1.46
N VAL A 317 7.20 -6.74 -0.67
CA VAL A 317 5.94 -6.02 -0.90
C VAL A 317 6.12 -4.50 -0.81
N ALA A 318 5.18 -3.74 -1.40
CA ALA A 318 5.23 -2.28 -1.48
C ALA A 318 5.58 -1.58 -0.16
N ILE A 319 4.86 -1.85 0.93
CA ILE A 319 5.12 -1.19 2.23
C ILE A 319 6.58 -1.34 2.67
N ARG A 320 7.17 -2.53 2.47
CA ARG A 320 8.59 -2.79 2.75
C ARG A 320 9.49 -2.03 1.78
N ALA A 321 9.23 -2.13 0.47
CA ALA A 321 10.04 -1.51 -0.58
C ALA A 321 10.15 0.02 -0.44
N TYR A 322 9.10 0.68 0.07
CA TYR A 322 9.10 2.13 0.31
C TYR A 322 9.63 2.51 1.70
N SER A 323 9.50 1.65 2.72
CA SER A 323 9.86 1.97 4.12
C SER A 323 11.28 1.57 4.52
N ASP A 324 11.87 0.56 3.87
CA ASP A 324 13.23 0.06 4.17
C ASP A 324 14.34 0.87 3.47
N LYS A 325 14.00 2.01 2.85
CA LYS A 325 15.00 2.85 2.17
C LYS A 325 15.98 3.45 3.18
N SER A 326 17.27 3.45 2.81
CA SER A 326 18.28 4.17 3.58
C SER A 326 18.01 5.69 3.51
N VAL A 327 18.51 6.43 4.49
CA VAL A 327 18.44 7.90 4.49
C VAL A 327 19.01 8.49 3.18
N GLY A 328 20.11 7.94 2.67
CA GLY A 328 20.70 8.37 1.40
C GLY A 328 19.82 8.07 0.19
N ALA A 329 19.11 6.93 0.18
CA ALA A 329 18.14 6.61 -0.86
C ALA A 329 16.90 7.50 -0.79
N LEU A 330 16.42 7.81 0.42
CA LEU A 330 15.32 8.77 0.63
C LEU A 330 15.68 10.16 0.10
N LEU A 331 16.88 10.67 0.43
CA LEU A 331 17.36 11.95 -0.08
C LEU A 331 17.50 11.97 -1.60
N LYS A 332 18.07 10.91 -2.20
CA LYS A 332 18.23 10.81 -3.66
C LYS A 332 16.88 10.78 -4.38
N ASP A 333 15.91 10.05 -3.85
CA ASP A 333 14.56 9.96 -4.43
C ASP A 333 13.79 11.28 -4.28
N SER A 334 13.92 11.99 -3.14
CA SER A 334 13.34 13.32 -2.95
C SER A 334 13.90 14.35 -3.94
N VAL A 335 15.22 14.29 -4.20
CA VAL A 335 15.89 15.15 -5.19
C VAL A 335 15.43 14.81 -6.61
N LEU A 336 15.38 13.52 -6.97
CA LEU A 336 14.92 13.07 -8.29
C LEU A 336 13.43 13.39 -8.53
N PHE A 337 12.57 13.28 -7.51
CA PHE A 337 11.16 13.66 -7.59
C PHE A 337 11.00 15.16 -7.87
N TYR A 338 11.83 16.01 -7.26
CA TYR A 338 11.84 17.46 -7.47
C TYR A 338 12.23 17.85 -8.91
N PHE A 339 13.20 17.15 -9.52
CA PHE A 339 13.67 17.46 -10.87
C PHE A 339 12.85 16.81 -12.00
N SER A 340 11.99 15.82 -11.68
CA SER A 340 11.17 15.11 -12.68
C SER A 340 9.76 15.68 -12.89
N HIS A 341 9.37 16.70 -12.11
CA HIS A 341 8.06 17.36 -12.19
C HIS A 341 8.19 18.88 -12.46
N ARG A 342 9.25 19.27 -13.16
CA ARG A 342 9.37 20.60 -13.79
C ARG A 342 9.04 20.52 -15.27
#